data_AF-A0A5E5NYQ1-F1
#
_entry.id   AF-A0A5E5NYQ1-F1
#
_cell.length_a   1.000
_cell.length_b   1.000
_cell.length_c   1.000
_cell.angle_alpha   90.00
_cell.angle_beta   90.00
_cell.angle_gamma   90.00
#
_symmetry.space_group_name_H-M   'P 1'
#
loop_
_entity.id
_entity.type
_entity.pdbx_description
1 polymer ?
#
loop_
_entity_poly.entity_id
_entity_poly.type
_entity_poly.pdbx_seq_one_letter_code
_entity_poly.pdbx_strand_id
1 'polypeptide(L)'
;MPSETQNFEREKLYEEIWSEPVSKVAKKYQISDVGLRKICVNLSIPVPPVGYWAKIAAGQTVKRPSLAPTKGPTTYQRTVYKDPQNDERSMRTQARIDEDAAHAPEVPVVAPRTSIDDCLPLIKRMAKKLEGKLRDSRDWPFCDGAGLMRLSVSQQNSLRALLVLNQLLETLSTAGYRLSTADKEEDPAYVAVLDAKLTFRLKERGRQERVPLTREEETENRRLGYNRHSQRYVYHATNELEISVFHLGHSYAEASMADSRSVPIETKIQAFVGRLRHLVIRNSVNAEIAAEQRVIAAAKEAERARLEEIRRVELDRLKQVEEWASKFERANRLRALASEFESKELTASDDVINAAWIRRAADWLDPTVDSHWDAVDDVPPRYGGW
;
A
#
# COMPACT_ATOMS: atom_id res chain seq x y z
N MET A 1 -18.27 8.11 0.65
CA MET A 1 -17.82 6.83 1.25
C MET A 1 -18.57 6.63 2.55
N PRO A 2 -19.03 5.41 2.88
CA PRO A 2 -19.88 5.22 4.05
C PRO A 2 -19.08 5.45 5.34
N SER A 3 -19.63 6.30 6.20
CA SER A 3 -19.05 6.65 7.48
C SER A 3 -20.07 6.40 8.56
N GLU A 4 -19.70 5.62 9.58
CA GLU A 4 -20.52 5.40 10.75
C GLU A 4 -20.16 6.42 11.82
N THR A 5 -21.17 6.97 12.49
CA THR A 5 -20.97 7.90 13.60
C THR A 5 -21.11 7.13 14.91
N GLN A 6 -20.07 7.18 15.75
CA GLN A 6 -20.06 6.61 17.09
C GLN A 6 -20.06 7.73 18.13
N ASN A 7 -21.08 7.77 18.98
CA ASN A 7 -21.24 8.77 20.04
C ASN A 7 -20.86 8.18 21.40
N PHE A 8 -20.11 8.96 22.18
CA PHE A 8 -19.70 8.64 23.53
C PHE A 8 -20.32 9.65 24.49
N GLU A 9 -21.00 9.15 25.51
CA GLU A 9 -21.53 9.97 26.60
C GLU A 9 -20.63 9.82 27.83
N ARG A 10 -20.36 10.94 28.50
CA ARG A 10 -19.40 11.03 29.60
C ARG A 10 -19.72 10.08 30.75
N GLU A 11 -20.97 10.08 31.20
CA GLU A 11 -21.44 9.28 32.33
C GLU A 11 -21.39 7.79 32.01
N LYS A 12 -21.90 7.41 30.82
CA LYS A 12 -21.88 6.02 30.35
C LYS A 12 -20.46 5.49 30.21
N LEU A 13 -19.58 6.25 29.56
CA LEU A 13 -18.20 5.83 29.35
C LEU A 13 -17.45 5.71 30.68
N TYR A 14 -17.73 6.60 31.64
CA TYR A 14 -17.19 6.49 33.00
C TYR A 14 -17.65 5.18 33.69
N GLU A 15 -18.93 4.82 33.64
CA GLU A 15 -19.38 3.56 34.22
C GLU A 15 -18.69 2.34 33.61
N GLU A 16 -18.52 2.32 32.29
CA GLU A 16 -17.90 1.18 31.60
C GLU A 16 -16.42 1.00 31.92
N ILE A 17 -15.61 2.08 31.89
CA ILE A 17 -14.16 1.97 32.14
C ILE A 17 -13.82 1.68 33.61
N TRP A 18 -14.77 1.93 34.53
CA TRP A 18 -14.64 1.58 35.95
C TRP A 18 -15.29 0.25 36.30
N SER A 19 -16.03 -0.38 35.37
CA SER A 19 -16.58 -1.73 35.50
C SER A 19 -15.69 -2.80 34.87
N GLU A 20 -14.96 -2.45 33.81
CA GLU A 20 -14.02 -3.35 33.14
C GLU A 20 -12.70 -2.65 32.76
N PRO A 21 -11.59 -3.39 32.55
CA PRO A 21 -10.35 -2.83 32.02
C PRO A 21 -10.58 -2.02 30.73
N VAL A 22 -9.96 -0.82 30.67
CA VAL A 22 -10.03 0.10 29.53
C VAL A 22 -9.74 -0.61 28.20
N SER A 23 -8.83 -1.58 28.19
CA SER A 23 -8.48 -2.36 27.01
C SER A 23 -9.61 -3.27 26.51
N LYS A 24 -10.50 -3.75 27.39
CA LYS A 24 -11.70 -4.50 27.01
C LYS A 24 -12.77 -3.56 26.48
N VAL A 25 -13.01 -2.45 27.17
CA VAL A 25 -13.98 -1.42 26.74
C VAL A 25 -13.61 -0.86 25.36
N ALA A 26 -12.32 -0.57 25.13
CA ALA A 26 -11.82 -0.07 23.85
C ALA A 26 -12.11 -1.04 22.69
N LYS A 27 -12.00 -2.37 22.93
CA LYS A 27 -12.36 -3.39 21.93
C LYS A 27 -13.85 -3.36 21.57
N LYS A 28 -14.74 -3.17 22.56
CA LYS A 28 -16.20 -3.04 22.32
C LYS A 28 -16.52 -1.88 21.37
N TYR A 29 -15.77 -0.77 21.50
CA TYR A 29 -15.92 0.40 20.65
C TYR A 29 -15.08 0.36 19.36
N GLN A 30 -14.35 -0.73 19.08
CA GLN A 30 -13.45 -0.83 17.93
C GLN A 30 -12.47 0.36 17.85
N ILE A 31 -11.89 0.72 18.99
CA ILE A 31 -10.87 1.76 19.14
C ILE A 31 -9.67 1.20 19.90
N SER A 32 -8.48 1.78 19.68
CA SER A 32 -7.31 1.42 20.48
C SER A 32 -7.46 1.88 21.94
N ASP A 33 -6.80 1.20 22.88
CA ASP A 33 -6.79 1.60 24.31
C ASP A 33 -6.33 3.06 24.47
N VAL A 34 -5.30 3.47 23.71
CA VAL A 34 -4.81 4.86 23.66
C VAL A 34 -5.87 5.81 23.11
N GLY A 35 -6.60 5.40 22.07
CA GLY A 35 -7.69 6.18 21.49
C GLY A 35 -8.82 6.41 22.49
N LEU A 36 -9.26 5.35 23.20
CA LEU A 36 -10.28 5.48 24.23
C LEU A 36 -9.83 6.38 25.39
N ARG A 37 -8.56 6.27 25.82
CA ARG A 37 -8.00 7.16 26.84
C ARG A 37 -8.01 8.63 26.42
N LYS A 38 -7.73 8.93 25.15
CA LYS A 38 -7.84 10.31 24.63
C LYS A 38 -9.27 10.83 24.71
N ILE A 39 -10.26 9.99 24.43
CA ILE A 39 -11.67 10.33 24.58
C ILE A 39 -12.01 10.60 26.05
N CYS A 40 -11.55 9.75 26.97
CA CYS A 40 -11.75 9.97 28.41
C CYS A 40 -11.13 11.28 28.89
N VAL A 41 -9.92 11.63 28.42
CA VAL A 41 -9.27 12.91 28.74
C VAL A 41 -10.08 14.09 28.22
N ASN A 42 -10.56 14.02 26.98
CA ASN A 42 -11.39 15.07 26.38
C ASN A 42 -12.68 15.30 27.19
N LEU A 43 -13.35 14.21 27.57
CA LEU A 43 -14.56 14.23 28.41
C LEU A 43 -14.29 14.48 29.90
N SER A 44 -13.05 14.77 30.31
CA SER A 44 -12.68 14.98 31.72
C SER A 44 -13.15 13.83 32.63
N ILE A 45 -12.98 12.59 32.15
CA ILE A 45 -13.30 11.37 32.88
C ILE A 45 -12.03 10.88 33.59
N PRO A 46 -12.06 10.66 34.92
CA PRO A 46 -10.93 10.06 35.61
C PRO A 46 -10.74 8.62 35.11
N VAL A 47 -9.55 8.30 34.62
CA VAL A 47 -9.23 6.96 34.09
C VAL A 47 -8.57 6.13 35.20
N PRO A 48 -8.90 4.83 35.36
CA PRO A 48 -8.22 3.97 36.33
C PRO A 48 -6.70 3.98 36.13
N PRO A 49 -5.91 4.19 37.20
CA PRO A 49 -4.45 4.21 37.11
C PRO A 49 -3.90 2.83 36.75
N VAL A 50 -2.66 2.79 36.27
CA VAL A 50 -1.96 1.54 35.96
C VAL A 50 -1.91 0.66 37.21
N GLY A 51 -2.29 -0.61 37.07
CA GLY A 51 -2.34 -1.56 38.18
C GLY A 51 -3.64 -1.52 39.02
N TYR A 52 -4.57 -0.60 38.78
CA TYR A 52 -5.87 -0.56 39.47
C TYR A 52 -6.60 -1.92 39.39
N TRP A 53 -6.75 -2.45 38.18
CA TRP A 53 -7.41 -3.73 37.93
C TRP A 53 -6.63 -4.93 38.48
N ALA A 54 -5.31 -4.85 38.56
CA ALA A 54 -4.49 -5.90 39.19
C ALA A 54 -4.71 -5.95 40.70
N LYS A 55 -4.87 -4.78 41.35
CA LYS A 55 -5.20 -4.70 42.79
C LYS A 55 -6.58 -5.26 43.10
N ILE A 56 -7.59 -4.97 42.28
CA ILE A 56 -8.93 -5.58 42.40
C ILE A 56 -8.85 -7.10 42.24
N ALA A 57 -8.14 -7.59 41.22
CA ALA A 57 -7.96 -9.03 40.99
C ALA A 57 -7.24 -9.73 42.15
N ALA A 58 -6.36 -9.01 42.86
CA ALA A 58 -5.69 -9.47 44.07
C ALA A 58 -6.53 -9.32 45.35
N GLY A 59 -7.82 -8.98 45.25
CA GLY A 59 -8.74 -8.84 46.38
C GLY A 59 -8.59 -7.56 47.19
N GLN A 60 -7.83 -6.56 46.71
CA GLN A 60 -7.64 -5.30 47.44
C GLN A 60 -8.77 -4.31 47.16
N THR A 61 -9.28 -3.69 48.23
CA THR A 61 -10.27 -2.60 48.14
C THR A 61 -9.60 -1.31 47.70
N VAL A 62 -9.88 -0.86 46.48
CA VAL A 62 -9.39 0.40 45.91
C VAL A 62 -10.54 1.39 45.68
N LYS A 63 -10.34 2.65 46.06
CA LYS A 63 -11.37 3.69 45.94
C LYS A 63 -11.63 4.05 44.47
N ARG A 64 -12.91 4.10 44.09
CA ARG A 64 -13.38 4.65 42.82
C ARG A 64 -13.65 6.16 43.00
N PRO A 65 -12.93 7.06 42.29
CA PRO A 65 -13.16 8.49 42.37
C PRO A 65 -14.50 8.85 41.71
N SER A 66 -15.31 9.71 42.32
CA SER A 66 -16.58 10.15 41.74
C SER A 66 -16.37 10.99 40.48
N LEU A 67 -17.34 10.93 39.55
CA LEU A 67 -17.33 11.73 38.33
C LEU A 67 -17.72 13.18 38.67
N ALA A 68 -16.72 14.06 38.83
CA ALA A 68 -16.94 15.47 39.14
C ALA A 68 -17.72 16.19 38.01
N PRO A 69 -18.54 17.21 38.30
CA PRO A 69 -19.13 18.03 37.25
C PRO A 69 -18.04 18.71 36.42
N THR A 70 -18.23 18.77 35.10
CA THR A 70 -17.30 19.43 34.17
C THR A 70 -17.96 20.62 33.49
N LYS A 71 -17.16 21.64 33.14
CA LYS A 71 -17.57 22.73 32.23
C LYS A 71 -17.24 22.41 30.77
N GLY A 72 -16.54 21.30 30.52
CA GLY A 72 -16.15 20.84 29.20
C GLY A 72 -17.22 19.99 28.50
N PRO A 73 -16.88 19.38 27.35
CA PRO A 73 -17.82 18.55 26.60
C PRO A 73 -18.26 17.31 27.40
N THR A 74 -19.56 17.00 27.34
CA THR A 74 -20.17 15.79 27.94
C THR A 74 -20.41 14.70 26.90
N THR A 75 -20.27 15.02 25.61
CA THR A 75 -20.36 14.06 24.51
C THR A 75 -19.15 14.17 23.60
N TYR A 76 -18.74 13.03 23.04
CA TYR A 76 -17.68 12.96 22.04
C TYR A 76 -18.17 12.16 20.85
N GLN A 77 -18.11 12.74 19.66
CA GLN A 77 -18.52 12.09 18.42
C GLN A 77 -17.29 11.70 17.61
N ARG A 78 -17.25 10.44 17.19
CA ARG A 78 -16.22 9.90 16.31
C ARG A 78 -16.86 9.42 15.02
N THR A 79 -16.36 9.92 13.90
CA THR A 79 -16.66 9.34 12.59
C THR A 79 -15.70 8.20 12.31
N VAL A 80 -16.24 6.99 12.14
CA VAL A 80 -15.49 5.80 11.75
C VAL A 80 -15.72 5.58 10.26
N TYR A 81 -14.64 5.65 9.52
CA TYR A 81 -14.64 5.23 8.14
C TYR A 81 -14.74 3.70 8.10
N LYS A 82 -15.81 3.18 7.49
CA LYS A 82 -15.92 1.75 7.17
C LYS A 82 -15.77 1.61 5.67
N ASP A 83 -14.72 0.93 5.25
CA ASP A 83 -14.60 0.51 3.87
C ASP A 83 -15.46 -0.76 3.70
N PRO A 84 -16.55 -0.74 2.91
CA PRO A 84 -17.35 -1.93 2.67
C PRO A 84 -16.51 -3.07 2.09
N GLN A 85 -15.45 -2.74 1.34
CA GLN A 85 -14.54 -3.74 0.78
C GLN A 85 -13.71 -4.44 1.86
N ASN A 86 -13.39 -3.77 2.97
CA ASN A 86 -12.71 -4.42 4.10
C ASN A 86 -13.63 -5.41 4.81
N ASP A 87 -14.91 -5.07 4.95
CA ASP A 87 -15.90 -5.97 5.56
C ASP A 87 -16.13 -7.20 4.67
N GLU A 88 -16.34 -7.01 3.37
CA GLU A 88 -16.45 -8.11 2.41
C GLU A 88 -15.20 -9.01 2.40
N ARG A 89 -14.01 -8.41 2.34
CA ARG A 89 -12.74 -9.13 2.39
C ARG A 89 -12.60 -9.95 3.68
N SER A 90 -12.96 -9.36 4.81
CA SER A 90 -12.92 -10.04 6.11
C SER A 90 -13.88 -11.21 6.16
N MET A 91 -15.11 -11.03 5.68
CA MET A 91 -16.13 -12.09 5.62
C MET A 91 -15.69 -13.25 4.70
N ARG A 92 -15.25 -12.96 3.46
CA ARG A 92 -14.78 -13.98 2.53
C ARG A 92 -13.54 -14.72 3.08
N THR A 93 -12.63 -14.01 3.74
CA THR A 93 -11.46 -14.62 4.39
C THR A 93 -11.89 -15.57 5.50
N GLN A 94 -12.81 -15.14 6.38
CA GLN A 94 -13.27 -15.98 7.47
C GLN A 94 -14.00 -17.22 6.96
N ALA A 95 -14.90 -17.06 5.99
CA ALA A 95 -15.59 -18.20 5.36
C ALA A 95 -14.61 -19.22 4.80
N ARG A 96 -13.56 -18.77 4.10
CA ARG A 96 -12.53 -19.67 3.55
C ARG A 96 -11.68 -20.34 4.63
N ILE A 97 -11.41 -19.65 5.74
CA ILE A 97 -10.73 -20.25 6.89
C ILE A 97 -11.63 -21.34 7.52
N ASP A 98 -12.93 -21.09 7.65
CA ASP A 98 -13.88 -22.04 8.24
C ASP A 98 -14.04 -23.29 7.36
N GLU A 99 -14.11 -23.12 6.03
CA GLU A 99 -14.10 -24.21 5.06
C GLU A 99 -12.79 -25.02 5.09
N ASP A 100 -11.66 -24.33 5.23
CA ASP A 100 -10.33 -24.93 5.29
C ASP A 100 -10.05 -25.63 6.62
N ALA A 101 -10.70 -25.22 7.72
CA ALA A 101 -10.46 -25.75 9.06
C ALA A 101 -10.66 -27.27 9.14
N ALA A 102 -11.58 -27.84 8.35
CA ALA A 102 -11.80 -29.29 8.28
C ALA A 102 -10.63 -30.05 7.60
N HIS A 103 -9.84 -29.37 6.77
CA HIS A 103 -8.71 -29.91 6.02
C HIS A 103 -7.35 -29.45 6.57
N ALA A 104 -7.35 -28.60 7.59
CA ALA A 104 -6.14 -28.06 8.18
C ALA A 104 -5.35 -29.18 8.89
N PRO A 105 -4.05 -29.34 8.60
CA PRO A 105 -3.24 -30.34 9.28
C PRO A 105 -3.06 -29.98 10.75
N GLU A 106 -3.00 -30.99 11.61
CA GLU A 106 -2.63 -30.79 13.01
C GLU A 106 -1.19 -30.27 13.08
N VAL A 107 -0.98 -29.14 13.76
CA VAL A 107 0.35 -28.54 13.92
C VAL A 107 1.01 -29.15 15.16
N PRO A 108 2.07 -29.96 15.00
CA PRO A 108 2.70 -30.63 16.13
C PRO A 108 3.50 -29.65 17.00
N VAL A 109 3.68 -30.00 18.27
CA VAL A 109 4.62 -29.32 19.16
C VAL A 109 5.99 -29.97 18.96
N VAL A 110 6.89 -29.29 18.24
CA VAL A 110 8.27 -29.74 18.06
C VAL A 110 9.16 -29.08 19.11
N ALA A 111 9.91 -29.89 19.86
CA ALA A 111 10.89 -29.38 20.82
C ALA A 111 12.12 -28.79 20.10
N PRO A 112 12.72 -27.71 20.62
CA PRO A 112 13.96 -27.17 20.04
C PRO A 112 15.09 -28.19 20.17
N ARG A 113 15.88 -28.35 19.11
CA ARG A 113 17.14 -29.10 19.15
C ARG A 113 18.16 -28.36 20.03
N THR A 114 19.17 -29.08 20.50
CA THR A 114 20.25 -28.52 21.32
C THR A 114 21.57 -28.38 20.54
N SER A 115 21.76 -29.18 19.49
CA SER A 115 22.95 -29.16 18.63
C SER A 115 22.58 -28.94 17.16
N ILE A 116 23.50 -28.33 16.40
CA ILE A 116 23.40 -28.15 14.95
C ILE A 116 23.51 -29.50 14.21
N ASP A 117 24.18 -30.49 14.80
CA ASP A 117 24.35 -31.80 14.20
C ASP A 117 23.04 -32.58 14.06
N ASP A 118 22.04 -32.25 14.86
CA ASP A 118 20.70 -32.86 14.83
C ASP A 118 19.70 -32.07 13.97
N CYS A 119 20.12 -30.93 13.40
CA CYS A 119 19.25 -30.07 12.61
C CYS A 119 19.11 -30.53 11.15
N LEU A 120 18.12 -29.97 10.45
CA LEU A 120 17.90 -30.16 9.03
C LEU A 120 19.14 -29.81 8.18
N PRO A 121 19.37 -30.47 7.04
CA PRO A 121 20.52 -30.20 6.16
C PRO A 121 20.67 -28.72 5.78
N LEU A 122 19.54 -28.03 5.54
CA LEU A 122 19.51 -26.59 5.28
C LEU A 122 20.19 -25.79 6.40
N ILE A 123 19.86 -26.10 7.66
CA ILE A 123 20.38 -25.39 8.84
C ILE A 123 21.89 -25.65 9.00
N LYS A 124 22.35 -26.88 8.74
CA LYS A 124 23.78 -27.21 8.71
C LYS A 124 24.54 -26.40 7.65
N ARG A 125 23.97 -26.24 6.44
CA ARG A 125 24.55 -25.38 5.39
C ARG A 125 24.59 -23.91 5.83
N MET A 126 23.53 -23.41 6.47
CA MET A 126 23.47 -22.05 7.00
C MET A 126 24.49 -21.81 8.11
N ALA A 127 24.66 -22.77 9.04
CA ALA A 127 25.65 -22.70 10.11
C ALA A 127 27.08 -22.53 9.55
N LYS A 128 27.47 -23.37 8.60
CA LYS A 128 28.75 -23.27 7.90
C LYS A 128 28.94 -21.92 7.19
N LYS A 129 27.86 -21.33 6.66
CA LYS A 129 27.93 -20.03 6.00
C LYS A 129 28.14 -18.87 6.98
N LEU A 130 27.57 -18.95 8.18
CA LEU A 130 27.76 -17.94 9.24
C LEU A 130 29.18 -17.94 9.82
N GLU A 131 29.87 -19.07 9.82
CA GLU A 131 31.30 -19.17 10.18
C GLU A 131 32.21 -18.43 9.19
N GLY A 132 31.71 -18.11 7.99
CA GLY A 132 32.43 -17.35 6.99
C GLY A 132 32.69 -15.88 7.39
N LYS A 133 33.36 -15.14 6.50
CA LYS A 133 33.70 -13.72 6.71
C LYS A 133 32.59 -12.75 6.32
N LEU A 134 31.45 -13.24 5.83
CA LEU A 134 30.36 -12.37 5.37
C LEU A 134 29.67 -11.70 6.56
N ARG A 135 29.50 -10.38 6.46
CA ARG A 135 28.91 -9.55 7.51
C ARG A 135 27.84 -8.64 6.91
N ASP A 136 26.83 -8.31 7.71
CA ASP A 136 25.81 -7.33 7.36
C ASP A 136 26.30 -5.88 7.62
N SER A 137 25.41 -4.90 7.42
CA SER A 137 25.70 -3.48 7.69
C SER A 137 25.96 -3.14 9.16
N ARG A 138 25.75 -4.09 10.08
CA ARG A 138 25.98 -3.96 11.53
C ARG A 138 27.25 -4.70 11.96
N ASP A 139 28.01 -5.23 11.01
CA ASP A 139 29.17 -6.10 11.21
C ASP A 139 28.82 -7.43 11.93
N TRP A 140 27.59 -7.92 11.73
CA TRP A 140 27.13 -9.18 12.31
C TRP A 140 27.16 -10.32 11.28
N PRO A 141 27.37 -11.57 11.71
CA PRO A 141 27.26 -12.74 10.84
C PRO A 141 25.99 -12.72 10.00
N PHE A 142 26.17 -12.99 8.71
CA PHE A 142 25.11 -12.88 7.71
C PHE A 142 25.09 -14.12 6.81
N CYS A 143 23.89 -14.65 6.59
CA CYS A 143 23.61 -15.75 5.69
C CYS A 143 22.50 -15.35 4.72
N ASP A 144 22.78 -15.47 3.42
CA ASP A 144 21.84 -15.26 2.32
C ASP A 144 22.33 -15.98 1.06
N GLY A 145 21.46 -16.22 0.08
CA GLY A 145 21.80 -16.79 -1.23
C GLY A 145 20.93 -17.98 -1.65
N ALA A 146 21.20 -18.48 -2.86
CA ALA A 146 20.45 -19.57 -3.48
C ALA A 146 20.34 -20.80 -2.57
N GLY A 147 19.13 -21.35 -2.47
CA GLY A 147 18.83 -22.51 -1.64
C GLY A 147 19.03 -22.30 -0.12
N LEU A 148 19.13 -21.05 0.35
CA LEU A 148 19.23 -20.68 1.76
C LEU A 148 18.12 -19.70 2.15
N MET A 149 17.85 -19.62 3.46
CA MET A 149 17.00 -18.57 4.04
C MET A 149 17.87 -17.46 4.62
N ARG A 150 17.32 -16.25 4.73
CA ARG A 150 18.12 -15.11 5.19
C ARG A 150 18.22 -15.10 6.71
N LEU A 151 19.44 -14.98 7.24
CA LEU A 151 19.70 -14.92 8.68
C LEU A 151 20.76 -13.87 9.00
N SER A 152 20.50 -13.03 10.01
CA SER A 152 21.33 -11.88 10.33
C SER A 152 21.25 -11.53 11.82
N VAL A 153 22.21 -12.05 12.58
CA VAL A 153 22.23 -12.05 14.05
C VAL A 153 23.64 -11.88 14.57
N SER A 154 23.80 -11.41 15.81
CA SER A 154 25.13 -11.32 16.42
C SER A 154 25.80 -12.70 16.56
N GLN A 155 27.12 -12.72 16.70
CA GLN A 155 27.89 -13.96 16.89
C GLN A 155 27.38 -14.77 18.09
N GLN A 156 26.99 -14.08 19.16
CA GLN A 156 26.53 -14.69 20.41
C GLN A 156 25.19 -15.42 20.25
N ASN A 157 24.33 -14.94 19.35
CA ASN A 157 22.98 -15.47 19.12
C ASN A 157 22.86 -16.36 17.88
N SER A 158 23.97 -16.64 17.20
CA SER A 158 23.99 -17.46 15.98
C SER A 158 23.46 -18.87 16.20
N LEU A 159 23.88 -19.53 17.29
CA LEU A 159 23.39 -20.88 17.64
C LEU A 159 21.87 -20.88 17.90
N ARG A 160 21.39 -20.00 18.79
CA ARG A 160 19.97 -19.90 19.12
C ARG A 160 19.11 -19.63 17.88
N ALA A 161 19.54 -18.70 17.03
CA ALA A 161 18.85 -18.36 15.80
C ALA A 161 18.70 -19.55 14.85
N LEU A 162 19.76 -20.34 14.65
CA LEU A 162 19.71 -21.55 13.84
C LEU A 162 18.77 -22.60 14.43
N LEU A 163 18.77 -22.79 15.75
CA LEU A 163 17.89 -23.76 16.44
C LEU A 163 16.41 -23.34 16.34
N VAL A 164 16.11 -22.05 16.50
CA VAL A 164 14.73 -21.52 16.33
C VAL A 164 14.26 -21.71 14.89
N LEU A 165 15.09 -21.39 13.91
CA LEU A 165 14.75 -21.59 12.49
C LEU A 165 14.55 -23.07 12.19
N ASN A 166 15.41 -23.95 12.72
CA ASN A 166 15.25 -25.40 12.61
C ASN A 166 13.90 -25.87 13.17
N GLN A 167 13.56 -25.44 14.39
CA GLN A 167 12.29 -25.80 15.04
C GLN A 167 11.09 -25.37 14.20
N LEU A 168 11.13 -24.17 13.59
CA LEU A 168 10.07 -23.72 12.67
C LEU A 168 9.96 -24.63 11.44
N LEU A 169 11.09 -24.95 10.80
CA LEU A 169 11.10 -25.76 9.58
C LEU A 169 10.74 -27.22 9.83
N GLU A 170 11.15 -27.81 10.96
CA GLU A 170 10.71 -29.13 11.39
C GLU A 170 9.21 -29.13 11.70
N THR A 171 8.69 -28.10 12.37
CA THR A 171 7.24 -27.98 12.65
C THR A 171 6.45 -27.91 11.35
N LEU A 172 6.91 -27.10 10.38
CA LEU A 172 6.27 -26.99 9.07
C LEU A 172 6.32 -28.33 8.30
N SER A 173 7.49 -28.99 8.29
CA SER A 173 7.67 -30.26 7.58
C SER A 173 6.80 -31.37 8.20
N THR A 174 6.73 -31.43 9.53
CA THR A 174 5.93 -32.42 10.25
C THR A 174 4.42 -32.15 10.12
N ALA A 175 4.02 -30.88 9.99
CA ALA A 175 2.65 -30.50 9.63
C ALA A 175 2.29 -30.81 8.15
N GLY A 176 3.20 -31.41 7.38
CA GLY A 176 2.97 -31.84 5.99
C GLY A 176 3.33 -30.81 4.92
N TYR A 177 3.91 -29.66 5.29
CA TYR A 177 4.34 -28.65 4.33
C TYR A 177 5.69 -28.99 3.71
N ARG A 178 5.81 -28.86 2.39
CA ARG A 178 7.04 -29.25 1.67
C ARG A 178 8.10 -28.16 1.77
N LEU A 179 9.23 -28.47 2.42
CA LEU A 179 10.44 -27.66 2.37
C LEU A 179 11.19 -27.90 1.05
N SER A 180 11.52 -26.83 0.33
CA SER A 180 12.35 -26.84 -0.86
C SER A 180 13.62 -26.03 -0.61
N THR A 181 14.76 -26.65 -0.88
CA THR A 181 16.08 -26.04 -0.72
C THR A 181 16.76 -25.72 -2.04
N ALA A 182 15.99 -25.73 -3.14
CA ALA A 182 16.34 -25.37 -4.52
C ALA A 182 17.84 -25.52 -4.85
N ASP A 183 18.28 -26.73 -5.19
CA ASP A 183 19.69 -27.00 -5.53
C ASP A 183 20.05 -26.64 -7.00
N LYS A 184 19.11 -26.03 -7.77
CA LYS A 184 19.29 -25.75 -9.21
C LYS A 184 18.81 -24.36 -9.70
N GLU A 185 18.27 -23.50 -8.84
CA GLU A 185 17.76 -22.16 -9.20
C GLU A 185 18.43 -21.09 -8.32
N GLU A 186 18.52 -19.84 -8.80
CA GLU A 186 19.02 -18.69 -8.02
C GLU A 186 18.13 -18.34 -6.80
N ASP A 187 16.96 -18.97 -6.70
CA ASP A 187 15.94 -18.69 -5.69
C ASP A 187 16.36 -19.10 -4.27
N PRO A 188 15.92 -18.35 -3.24
CA PRO A 188 16.13 -18.73 -1.85
C PRO A 188 15.31 -19.99 -1.48
N ALA A 189 15.71 -20.66 -0.41
CA ALA A 189 14.93 -21.76 0.14
C ALA A 189 13.53 -21.29 0.61
N TYR A 190 12.53 -22.14 0.40
CA TYR A 190 11.13 -21.82 0.71
C TYR A 190 10.37 -23.05 1.21
N VAL A 191 9.23 -22.81 1.85
CA VAL A 191 8.25 -23.82 2.23
C VAL A 191 6.97 -23.58 1.46
N ALA A 192 6.43 -24.63 0.84
CA ALA A 192 5.14 -24.57 0.16
C ALA A 192 4.00 -24.78 1.18
N VAL A 193 3.19 -23.75 1.39
CA VAL A 193 2.00 -23.75 2.25
C VAL A 193 0.80 -23.48 1.36
N LEU A 194 -0.05 -24.49 1.13
CA LEU A 194 -1.09 -24.45 0.09
C LEU A 194 -0.46 -24.16 -1.29
N ASP A 195 -0.94 -23.12 -1.97
CA ASP A 195 -0.46 -22.62 -3.27
C ASP A 195 0.66 -21.57 -3.13
N ALA A 196 1.01 -21.17 -1.90
CA ALA A 196 2.02 -20.15 -1.64
C ALA A 196 3.41 -20.73 -1.36
N LYS A 197 4.44 -20.06 -1.90
CA LYS A 197 5.86 -20.32 -1.58
C LYS A 197 6.35 -19.27 -0.59
N LEU A 198 6.61 -19.68 0.65
CA LEU A 198 7.02 -18.79 1.73
C LEU A 198 8.51 -18.96 2.04
N THR A 199 9.25 -17.85 2.11
CA THR A 199 10.63 -17.81 2.61
C THR A 199 10.72 -17.00 3.91
N PHE A 200 11.73 -17.29 4.71
CA PHE A 200 11.87 -16.75 6.06
C PHE A 200 13.14 -15.91 6.18
N ARG A 201 13.02 -14.82 6.94
CA ARG A 201 14.16 -14.01 7.40
C ARG A 201 14.18 -14.01 8.90
N LEU A 202 15.29 -14.48 9.49
CA LEU A 202 15.52 -14.37 10.92
C LEU A 202 16.54 -13.26 11.19
N LYS A 203 16.14 -12.25 11.95
CA LYS A 203 17.03 -11.14 12.35
C LYS A 203 17.03 -10.98 13.86
N GLU A 204 18.12 -10.49 14.40
CA GLU A 204 18.18 -9.98 15.76
C GLU A 204 17.87 -8.47 15.76
N ARG A 205 16.99 -8.03 16.67
CA ARG A 205 16.75 -6.60 16.89
C ARG A 205 17.99 -5.99 17.52
N GLY A 206 18.57 -4.98 16.89
CA GLY A 206 19.71 -4.27 17.45
C GLY A 206 19.25 -3.04 18.23
N ARG A 207 19.88 -2.78 19.38
CA ARG A 207 19.84 -1.44 19.96
C ARG A 207 20.90 -0.60 19.27
N GLN A 208 20.46 0.45 18.61
CA GLN A 208 21.34 1.39 17.92
C GLN A 208 21.81 2.46 18.90
N GLU A 209 23.12 2.60 19.05
CA GLU A 209 23.76 3.70 19.77
C GLU A 209 24.41 4.65 18.75
N ARG A 210 24.16 5.94 18.91
CA ARG A 210 24.69 6.97 18.03
C ARG A 210 26.02 7.47 18.59
N VAL A 211 27.10 7.24 17.86
CA VAL A 211 28.43 7.74 18.23
C VAL A 211 28.58 9.15 17.65
N PRO A 212 28.71 10.19 18.50
CA PRO A 212 28.94 11.55 18.02
C PRO A 212 30.29 11.64 17.32
N LEU A 213 30.41 12.57 16.37
CA LEU A 213 31.68 12.86 15.72
C LEU A 213 32.67 13.41 16.76
N THR A 214 33.94 13.09 16.59
CA THR A 214 34.98 13.72 17.41
C THR A 214 35.10 15.21 17.04
N ARG A 215 35.66 16.03 17.95
CA ARG A 215 35.87 17.45 17.68
C ARG A 215 36.72 17.69 16.42
N GLU A 216 37.66 16.79 16.13
CA GLU A 216 38.54 16.82 14.96
C GLU A 216 37.77 16.51 13.67
N GLU A 217 36.91 15.49 13.68
CA GLU A 217 36.06 15.17 12.53
C GLU A 217 35.05 16.30 12.24
N GLU A 218 34.52 16.95 13.29
CA GLU A 218 33.63 18.10 13.15
C GLU A 218 34.34 19.35 12.59
N THR A 219 35.58 19.62 12.99
CA THR A 219 36.36 20.74 12.44
C THR A 219 36.77 20.45 11.00
N GLU A 220 37.08 19.21 10.65
CA GLU A 220 37.39 18.80 9.28
C GLU A 220 36.17 18.95 8.36
N ASN A 221 34.99 18.49 8.80
CA ASN A 221 33.74 18.70 8.05
C ASN A 221 33.45 20.19 7.84
N ARG A 222 33.63 21.01 8.89
CA ARG A 222 33.46 22.48 8.78
C ARG A 222 34.47 23.10 7.81
N ARG A 223 35.72 22.65 7.82
CA ARG A 223 36.78 23.12 6.90
C ARG A 223 36.46 22.78 5.44
N LEU A 224 35.92 21.59 5.19
CA LEU A 224 35.63 21.10 3.85
C LEU A 224 34.31 21.62 3.28
N GLY A 225 33.38 22.11 4.12
CA GLY A 225 32.08 22.62 3.68
C GLY A 225 31.08 21.54 3.27
N TYR A 226 31.43 20.26 3.47
CA TYR A 226 30.55 19.10 3.29
C TYR A 226 30.88 18.02 4.33
N ASN A 227 29.96 17.09 4.56
CA ASN A 227 30.11 16.03 5.56
C ASN A 227 30.99 14.89 5.04
N ARG A 228 32.32 15.04 5.14
CA ARG A 228 33.27 13.95 4.88
C ARG A 228 33.13 12.81 5.88
N HIS A 229 32.95 13.15 7.16
CA HIS A 229 32.68 12.20 8.24
C HIS A 229 31.21 12.27 8.64
N SER A 230 30.52 11.13 8.61
CA SER A 230 29.15 11.01 9.11
C SER A 230 29.12 10.40 10.50
N GLN A 231 28.09 10.75 11.27
CA GLN A 231 27.81 10.08 12.54
C GLN A 231 27.76 8.56 12.34
N ARG A 232 28.47 7.83 13.19
CA ARG A 232 28.54 6.38 13.14
C ARG A 232 27.55 5.79 14.14
N TYR A 233 27.17 4.55 13.89
CA TYR A 233 26.27 3.80 14.76
C TYR A 233 26.95 2.52 15.22
N VAL A 234 26.86 2.28 16.52
CA VAL A 234 27.26 1.00 17.13
C VAL A 234 25.99 0.23 17.44
N TYR A 235 25.95 -1.04 17.04
CA TYR A 235 24.79 -1.91 17.24
C TYR A 235 25.07 -2.90 18.37
N HIS A 236 24.20 -2.88 19.37
CA HIS A 236 24.25 -3.80 20.49
C HIS A 236 23.25 -4.94 20.30
N ALA A 237 23.72 -6.16 20.55
CA ALA A 237 22.88 -7.36 20.59
C ALA A 237 21.85 -7.22 21.72
N THR A 238 20.59 -7.53 21.43
CA THR A 238 19.49 -7.45 22.42
C THR A 238 19.00 -8.83 22.85
N ASN A 239 19.44 -9.88 22.17
CA ASN A 239 18.90 -11.22 22.30
C ASN A 239 17.39 -11.32 21.97
N GLU A 240 16.83 -10.32 21.28
CA GLU A 240 15.47 -10.37 20.75
C GLU A 240 15.50 -10.77 19.27
N LEU A 241 15.11 -12.01 18.98
CA LEU A 241 14.98 -12.54 17.63
C LEU A 241 13.62 -12.18 17.02
N GLU A 242 13.60 -11.98 15.70
CA GLU A 242 12.41 -11.76 14.90
C GLU A 242 12.47 -12.60 13.63
N ILE A 243 11.45 -13.41 13.41
CA ILE A 243 11.23 -14.15 12.17
C ILE A 243 10.18 -13.40 11.35
N SER A 244 10.56 -13.01 10.15
CA SER A 244 9.69 -12.38 9.16
C SER A 244 9.43 -13.34 8.00
N VAL A 245 8.22 -13.33 7.46
CA VAL A 245 7.79 -14.19 6.34
C VAL A 245 7.58 -13.35 5.10
N PHE A 246 8.03 -13.88 3.97
CA PHE A 246 7.91 -13.28 2.65
C PHE A 246 7.34 -14.32 1.70
N HIS A 247 6.52 -13.89 0.74
CA HIS A 247 6.33 -14.69 -0.47
C HIS A 247 7.62 -14.69 -1.28
N LEU A 248 7.88 -15.80 -1.96
CA LEU A 248 9.00 -15.88 -2.89
C LEU A 248 8.90 -14.77 -3.95
N GLY A 249 9.98 -14.02 -4.14
CA GLY A 249 10.02 -12.86 -5.05
C GLY A 249 9.49 -11.55 -4.47
N HIS A 250 8.92 -11.54 -3.26
CA HIS A 250 8.41 -10.31 -2.63
C HIS A 250 9.42 -9.70 -1.65
N SER A 251 9.50 -8.37 -1.63
CA SER A 251 10.44 -7.62 -0.79
C SER A 251 9.89 -7.26 0.60
N TYR A 252 8.56 -7.23 0.76
CA TYR A 252 7.88 -6.84 1.99
C TYR A 252 7.50 -8.05 2.85
N ALA A 253 7.73 -7.93 4.16
CA ALA A 253 7.31 -8.95 5.12
C ALA A 253 5.79 -8.87 5.31
N GLU A 254 5.11 -10.00 5.21
CA GLU A 254 3.65 -10.05 5.35
C GLU A 254 3.19 -10.41 6.75
N ALA A 255 4.03 -11.14 7.48
CA ALA A 255 3.84 -11.48 8.86
C ALA A 255 5.21 -11.57 9.53
N SER A 256 5.22 -11.32 10.83
CA SER A 256 6.39 -11.59 11.66
C SER A 256 5.99 -12.09 13.03
N MET A 257 6.93 -12.75 13.68
CA MET A 257 6.88 -13.03 15.10
C MET A 257 8.24 -12.69 15.71
N ALA A 258 8.22 -12.20 16.94
CA ALA A 258 9.43 -11.82 17.64
C ALA A 258 9.41 -12.31 19.08
N ASP A 259 10.59 -12.33 19.69
CA ASP A 259 10.73 -12.35 21.13
C ASP A 259 9.92 -11.22 21.77
N SER A 260 9.44 -11.49 22.98
CA SER A 260 8.83 -10.48 23.84
C SER A 260 9.45 -10.59 25.22
N ARG A 261 9.39 -9.51 26.00
CA ARG A 261 9.99 -9.43 27.33
C ARG A 261 9.66 -10.61 28.25
N SER A 262 8.50 -11.24 28.09
CA SER A 262 8.01 -12.33 28.93
C SER A 262 7.88 -13.69 28.23
N VAL A 263 7.96 -13.74 26.90
CA VAL A 263 7.69 -14.96 26.13
C VAL A 263 8.69 -15.12 24.99
N PRO A 264 9.48 -16.21 24.97
CA PRO A 264 10.47 -16.47 23.95
C PRO A 264 9.83 -16.91 22.63
N ILE A 265 10.46 -16.60 21.51
CA ILE A 265 9.97 -16.82 20.14
C ILE A 265 9.69 -18.31 19.86
N GLU A 266 10.48 -19.22 20.45
CA GLU A 266 10.42 -20.68 20.34
C GLU A 266 9.03 -21.22 20.73
N THR A 267 8.43 -20.64 21.78
CA THR A 267 7.10 -21.06 22.28
C THR A 267 5.95 -20.61 21.38
N LYS A 268 6.20 -19.71 20.43
CA LYS A 268 5.18 -19.14 19.53
C LYS A 268 5.08 -19.87 18.20
N ILE A 269 5.97 -20.84 17.92
CA ILE A 269 6.12 -21.49 16.61
C ILE A 269 4.85 -22.23 16.19
N GLN A 270 4.27 -23.06 17.06
CA GLN A 270 3.06 -23.83 16.73
C GLN A 270 1.91 -22.91 16.31
N ALA A 271 1.60 -21.89 17.14
CA ALA A 271 0.57 -20.91 16.82
C ALA A 271 0.91 -20.09 15.57
N PHE A 272 2.19 -19.85 15.29
CA PHE A 272 2.62 -19.14 14.09
C PHE A 272 2.36 -19.94 12.83
N VAL A 273 2.66 -21.24 12.80
CA VAL A 273 2.38 -22.10 11.64
C VAL A 273 0.89 -22.06 11.26
N GLY A 274 -0.02 -22.13 12.24
CA GLY A 274 -1.46 -21.93 12.00
C GLY A 274 -1.77 -20.55 11.40
N ARG A 275 -1.15 -19.49 11.93
CA ARG A 275 -1.29 -18.14 11.35
C ARG A 275 -0.74 -18.03 9.92
N LEU A 276 0.30 -18.78 9.55
CA LEU A 276 0.82 -18.78 8.18
C LEU A 276 -0.19 -19.37 7.19
N ARG A 277 -0.90 -20.42 7.59
CA ARG A 277 -1.98 -20.98 6.76
C ARG A 277 -3.10 -19.97 6.55
N HIS A 278 -3.57 -19.32 7.62
CA HIS A 278 -4.57 -18.25 7.51
C HIS A 278 -4.09 -17.05 6.70
N LEU A 279 -2.79 -16.72 6.78
CA LEU A 279 -2.17 -15.68 5.97
C LEU A 279 -2.28 -16.01 4.48
N VAL A 280 -1.96 -17.24 4.08
CA VAL A 280 -2.05 -17.68 2.68
C VAL A 280 -3.50 -17.63 2.19
N ILE A 281 -4.45 -18.13 2.97
CA ILE A 281 -5.89 -18.07 2.65
C ILE A 281 -6.36 -16.62 2.50
N ARG A 282 -5.97 -15.74 3.43
CA ARG A 282 -6.28 -14.32 3.32
C ARG A 282 -5.73 -13.74 2.02
N ASN A 283 -4.51 -14.09 1.62
CA ASN A 283 -3.91 -13.55 0.41
C ASN A 283 -4.58 -14.05 -0.86
N SER A 284 -4.98 -15.33 -0.93
CA SER A 284 -5.72 -15.86 -2.08
C SER A 284 -7.06 -15.14 -2.25
N VAL A 285 -7.81 -14.96 -1.16
CA VAL A 285 -9.07 -14.18 -1.18
C VAL A 285 -8.84 -12.74 -1.65
N ASN A 286 -7.75 -12.09 -1.25
CA ASN A 286 -7.44 -10.73 -1.71
C ASN A 286 -7.12 -10.69 -3.21
N ALA A 287 -6.41 -11.70 -3.70
CA ALA A 287 -6.08 -11.81 -5.12
C ALA A 287 -7.35 -12.04 -5.96
N GLU A 288 -8.28 -12.88 -5.48
CA GLU A 288 -9.60 -13.08 -6.09
C GLU A 288 -10.39 -11.77 -6.17
N ILE A 289 -10.56 -11.06 -5.04
CA ILE A 289 -11.28 -9.77 -5.00
C ILE A 289 -10.60 -8.74 -5.92
N ALA A 290 -9.28 -8.67 -5.92
CA ALA A 290 -8.55 -7.73 -6.79
C ALA A 290 -8.74 -8.07 -8.28
N ALA A 291 -8.83 -9.36 -8.64
CA ALA A 291 -9.12 -9.79 -10.00
C ALA A 291 -10.54 -9.40 -10.42
N GLU A 292 -11.55 -9.64 -9.57
CA GLU A 292 -12.94 -9.21 -9.79
C GLU A 292 -13.02 -7.69 -10.02
N GLN A 293 -12.36 -6.92 -9.17
CA GLN A 293 -12.33 -5.45 -9.29
C GLN A 293 -11.67 -4.96 -10.57
N ARG A 294 -10.60 -5.62 -11.04
CA ARG A 294 -9.94 -5.28 -12.32
C ARG A 294 -10.86 -5.51 -13.51
N VAL A 295 -11.62 -6.60 -13.52
CA VAL A 295 -12.60 -6.89 -14.58
C VAL A 295 -13.68 -5.81 -14.62
N ILE A 296 -14.24 -5.45 -13.46
CA ILE A 296 -15.25 -4.39 -13.35
C ILE A 296 -14.69 -3.04 -13.79
N ALA A 297 -13.47 -2.70 -13.38
CA ALA A 297 -12.81 -1.44 -13.74
C ALA A 297 -12.54 -1.35 -15.26
N ALA A 298 -12.01 -2.42 -15.86
CA ALA A 298 -11.74 -2.49 -17.29
C ALA A 298 -13.03 -2.34 -18.12
N ALA A 299 -14.13 -2.98 -17.70
CA ALA A 299 -15.42 -2.82 -18.37
C ALA A 299 -15.94 -1.37 -18.31
N LYS A 300 -15.82 -0.71 -17.15
CA LYS A 300 -16.19 0.70 -16.99
C LYS A 300 -15.29 1.65 -17.80
N GLU A 301 -14.02 1.32 -17.93
CA GLU A 301 -13.08 2.10 -18.74
C GLU A 301 -13.36 1.96 -20.24
N ALA A 302 -13.63 0.74 -20.71
CA ALA A 302 -14.03 0.48 -22.09
C ALA A 302 -15.31 1.23 -22.47
N GLU A 303 -16.32 1.24 -21.58
CA GLU A 303 -17.57 1.98 -21.84
C GLU A 303 -17.34 3.50 -21.85
N ARG A 304 -16.51 4.03 -20.94
CA ARG A 304 -16.14 5.46 -20.96
C ARG A 304 -15.43 5.84 -22.26
N ALA A 305 -14.44 5.05 -22.68
CA ALA A 305 -13.72 5.28 -23.92
C ALA A 305 -14.66 5.26 -25.15
N ARG A 306 -15.65 4.34 -25.16
CA ARG A 306 -16.67 4.29 -26.21
C ARG A 306 -17.52 5.56 -26.26
N LEU A 307 -17.99 6.05 -25.11
CA LEU A 307 -18.80 7.28 -25.04
C LEU A 307 -17.98 8.53 -25.42
N GLU A 308 -16.71 8.58 -25.02
CA GLU A 308 -15.78 9.66 -25.38
C GLU A 308 -15.49 9.68 -26.88
N GLU A 309 -15.35 8.50 -27.51
CA GLU A 309 -15.18 8.36 -28.94
C GLU A 309 -16.41 8.87 -29.71
N ILE A 310 -17.61 8.45 -29.30
CA ILE A 310 -18.87 8.95 -29.88
C ILE A 310 -18.93 10.48 -29.74
N ARG A 311 -18.64 11.01 -28.55
CA ARG A 311 -18.62 12.45 -28.30
C ARG A 311 -17.60 13.17 -29.20
N ARG A 312 -16.40 12.60 -29.38
CA ARG A 312 -15.37 13.18 -30.25
C ARG A 312 -15.85 13.29 -31.69
N VAL A 313 -16.39 12.19 -32.23
CA VAL A 313 -16.91 12.13 -33.60
C VAL A 313 -18.02 13.17 -33.81
N GLU A 314 -18.96 13.28 -32.87
CA GLU A 314 -20.03 14.28 -32.96
C GLU A 314 -19.52 15.73 -32.85
N LEU A 315 -18.51 15.99 -32.01
CA LEU A 315 -17.89 17.31 -31.91
C LEU A 315 -17.12 17.68 -33.19
N ASP A 316 -16.46 16.73 -33.84
CA ASP A 316 -15.74 16.99 -35.10
C ASP A 316 -16.72 17.26 -36.25
N ARG A 317 -17.87 16.55 -36.29
CA ARG A 317 -18.98 16.89 -37.19
C ARG A 317 -19.51 18.29 -36.94
N LEU A 318 -19.69 18.68 -35.68
CA LEU A 318 -20.14 20.02 -35.32
C LEU A 318 -19.17 21.10 -35.81
N LYS A 319 -17.85 20.92 -35.60
CA LYS A 319 -16.83 21.85 -36.11
C LYS A 319 -16.91 22.03 -37.61
N GLN A 320 -17.08 20.93 -38.35
CA GLN A 320 -17.22 20.98 -39.81
C GLN A 320 -18.45 21.81 -40.22
N VAL A 321 -19.57 21.63 -39.53
CA VAL A 321 -20.80 22.41 -39.78
C VAL A 321 -20.62 23.88 -39.40
N GLU A 322 -19.92 24.19 -38.31
CA GLU A 322 -19.60 25.58 -37.91
C GLU A 322 -18.69 26.27 -38.95
N GLU A 323 -17.71 25.55 -39.49
CA GLU A 323 -16.86 26.03 -40.58
C GLU A 323 -17.70 26.33 -41.83
N TRP A 324 -18.63 25.45 -42.19
CA TRP A 324 -19.56 25.70 -43.30
C TRP A 324 -20.47 26.91 -43.02
N ALA A 325 -21.02 27.03 -41.82
CA ALA A 325 -21.86 28.16 -41.44
C ALA A 325 -21.10 29.49 -41.55
N SER A 326 -19.84 29.53 -41.09
CA SER A 326 -18.98 30.71 -41.21
C SER A 326 -18.69 31.08 -42.66
N LYS A 327 -18.38 30.10 -43.51
CA LYS A 327 -18.20 30.31 -44.95
C LYS A 327 -19.48 30.81 -45.63
N PHE A 328 -20.62 30.23 -45.30
CA PHE A 328 -21.93 30.66 -45.81
C PHE A 328 -22.29 32.09 -45.40
N GLU A 329 -22.06 32.46 -44.13
CA GLU A 329 -22.28 33.83 -43.66
C GLU A 329 -21.40 34.83 -44.42
N ARG A 330 -20.11 34.50 -44.61
CA ARG A 330 -19.17 35.33 -45.38
C ARG A 330 -19.63 35.47 -46.84
N ALA A 331 -20.06 34.39 -47.48
CA ALA A 331 -20.62 34.43 -48.83
C ALA A 331 -21.83 35.37 -48.91
N ASN A 332 -22.77 35.28 -47.97
CA ASN A 332 -23.94 36.16 -47.95
C ASN A 332 -23.58 37.64 -47.73
N ARG A 333 -22.60 37.94 -46.87
CA ARG A 333 -22.07 39.30 -46.71
C ARG A 333 -21.47 39.82 -48.02
N LEU A 334 -20.76 38.98 -48.77
CA LEU A 334 -20.22 39.34 -50.09
C LEU A 334 -21.34 39.55 -51.12
N ARG A 335 -22.39 38.72 -51.14
CA ARG A 335 -23.56 38.92 -52.01
C ARG A 335 -24.28 40.24 -51.72
N ALA A 336 -24.45 40.58 -50.45
CA ALA A 336 -25.02 41.86 -50.03
C ALA A 336 -24.16 43.04 -50.51
N LEU A 337 -22.83 42.95 -50.34
CA LEU A 337 -21.89 43.95 -50.86
C LEU A 337 -21.97 44.07 -52.39
N ALA A 338 -22.06 42.96 -53.11
CA ALA A 338 -22.18 42.97 -54.56
C ALA A 338 -23.46 43.69 -55.04
N SER A 339 -24.58 43.49 -54.34
CA SER A 339 -25.83 44.21 -54.63
C SER A 339 -25.72 45.72 -54.38
N GLU A 340 -24.95 46.15 -53.38
CA GLU A 340 -24.64 47.57 -53.16
C GLU A 340 -23.72 48.15 -54.26
N PHE A 341 -22.74 47.37 -54.73
CA PHE A 341 -21.87 47.77 -55.84
C PHE A 341 -22.64 47.91 -57.15
N GLU A 342 -23.58 47.01 -57.41
CA GLU A 342 -24.45 47.05 -58.59
C GLU A 342 -25.41 48.24 -58.53
N SER A 343 -26.04 48.51 -57.38
CA SER A 343 -27.02 49.59 -57.25
C SER A 343 -26.41 51.00 -57.29
N LYS A 344 -25.14 51.15 -56.89
CA LYS A 344 -24.41 52.43 -56.85
C LYS A 344 -23.40 52.58 -57.99
N GLU A 345 -23.35 51.64 -58.94
CA GLU A 345 -22.37 51.60 -60.04
C GLU A 345 -20.91 51.78 -59.55
N LEU A 346 -20.54 51.08 -58.47
CA LEU A 346 -19.21 51.18 -57.87
C LEU A 346 -18.25 50.18 -58.49
N THR A 347 -17.03 50.64 -58.78
CA THR A 347 -15.87 49.79 -59.12
C THR A 347 -14.66 50.19 -58.27
N ALA A 348 -13.77 49.23 -57.98
CA ALA A 348 -12.49 49.55 -57.33
C ALA A 348 -11.57 50.34 -58.26
N SER A 349 -10.51 50.98 -57.72
CA SER A 349 -9.59 51.88 -58.46
C SER A 349 -8.97 51.28 -59.73
N ASP A 350 -8.93 49.94 -59.83
CA ASP A 350 -8.28 49.21 -60.90
C ASP A 350 -9.30 48.54 -61.85
N ASP A 351 -10.61 48.80 -61.69
CA ASP A 351 -11.77 48.22 -62.43
C ASP A 351 -11.90 46.68 -62.42
N VAL A 352 -10.99 45.96 -61.75
CA VAL A 352 -10.99 44.49 -61.64
C VAL A 352 -12.06 43.96 -60.68
N ILE A 353 -12.35 44.69 -59.61
CA ILE A 353 -13.34 44.30 -58.59
C ILE A 353 -14.63 45.07 -58.83
N ASN A 354 -15.60 44.39 -59.44
CA ASN A 354 -16.96 44.87 -59.69
C ASN A 354 -17.99 43.90 -59.06
N ALA A 355 -19.29 44.24 -59.15
CA ALA A 355 -20.36 43.42 -58.57
C ALA A 355 -20.34 41.95 -59.05
N ALA A 356 -20.04 41.70 -60.33
CA ALA A 356 -19.97 40.35 -60.89
C ALA A 356 -18.80 39.55 -60.31
N TRP A 357 -17.65 40.19 -60.12
CA TRP A 357 -16.49 39.58 -59.47
C TRP A 357 -16.80 39.21 -58.00
N ILE A 358 -17.42 40.12 -57.25
CA ILE A 358 -17.76 39.88 -55.84
C ILE A 358 -18.79 38.74 -55.72
N ARG A 359 -19.76 38.63 -56.63
CA ARG A 359 -20.71 37.49 -56.68
C ARG A 359 -20.00 36.17 -56.93
N ARG A 360 -19.09 36.11 -57.91
CA ARG A 360 -18.28 34.92 -58.18
C ARG A 360 -17.46 34.50 -56.95
N ALA A 361 -16.85 35.46 -56.27
CA ALA A 361 -16.09 35.19 -55.04
C ALA A 361 -16.98 34.69 -53.89
N ALA A 362 -18.22 35.18 -53.81
CA ALA A 362 -19.21 34.71 -52.83
C ALA A 362 -19.65 33.27 -53.12
N ASP A 363 -19.93 32.95 -54.38
CA ASP A 363 -20.38 31.62 -54.80
C ASP A 363 -19.27 30.57 -54.64
N TRP A 364 -18.01 30.91 -54.90
CA TRP A 364 -16.86 30.05 -54.60
C TRP A 364 -16.68 29.76 -53.10
N LEU A 365 -16.99 30.73 -52.22
CA LEU A 365 -16.84 30.57 -50.78
C LEU A 365 -18.01 29.79 -50.16
N ASP A 366 -19.18 29.79 -50.80
CA ASP A 366 -20.40 29.21 -50.27
C ASP A 366 -20.36 27.67 -50.31
N PRO A 367 -20.39 26.96 -49.17
CA PRO A 367 -20.34 25.50 -49.15
C PRO A 367 -21.58 24.82 -49.73
N THR A 368 -22.65 25.56 -50.05
CA THR A 368 -23.88 25.06 -50.66
C THR A 368 -23.91 25.20 -52.19
N VAL A 369 -22.93 25.92 -52.75
CA VAL A 369 -22.83 26.16 -54.20
C VAL A 369 -21.59 25.47 -54.71
N ASP A 370 -21.76 24.62 -55.71
CA ASP A 370 -20.63 24.00 -56.40
C ASP A 370 -20.07 24.99 -57.44
N SER A 371 -19.04 25.74 -57.05
CA SER A 371 -18.42 26.78 -57.87
C SER A 371 -16.90 26.66 -57.83
N HIS A 372 -16.32 26.24 -58.96
CA HIS A 372 -14.87 26.21 -59.18
C HIS A 372 -14.38 27.60 -59.61
N TRP A 373 -13.23 28.04 -59.08
CA TRP A 373 -12.59 29.30 -59.48
C TRP A 373 -11.18 29.03 -59.98
N ASP A 374 -11.03 28.89 -61.30
CA ASP A 374 -9.78 28.53 -61.99
C ASP A 374 -8.54 29.29 -61.47
N ALA A 375 -8.66 30.60 -61.27
CA ALA A 375 -7.54 31.45 -60.81
C ALA A 375 -7.09 31.19 -59.37
N VAL A 376 -7.91 30.52 -58.56
CA VAL A 376 -7.65 30.19 -57.14
C VAL A 376 -7.40 28.69 -56.98
N ASP A 377 -8.20 27.85 -57.64
CA ASP A 377 -8.22 26.40 -57.44
C ASP A 377 -7.23 25.65 -58.36
N ASP A 378 -6.95 26.15 -59.58
CA ASP A 378 -6.05 25.50 -60.54
C ASP A 378 -4.58 25.95 -60.40
N VAL A 379 -4.24 26.64 -59.30
CA VAL A 379 -2.86 27.02 -59.00
C VAL A 379 -2.07 25.76 -58.61
N PRO A 380 -1.03 25.34 -59.36
CA PRO A 380 -0.25 24.17 -59.00
C PRO A 380 0.35 24.37 -57.60
N PRO A 381 0.37 23.34 -56.73
CA PRO A 381 1.01 23.45 -55.44
C PRO A 381 2.45 23.93 -55.66
N ARG A 382 2.82 25.04 -55.03
CA ARG A 382 4.20 25.52 -55.02
C ARG A 382 5.07 24.39 -54.47
N TYR A 383 5.80 23.71 -55.35
CA TYR A 383 6.87 22.81 -54.95
C TYR A 383 7.90 23.60 -54.15
N GLY A 384 8.10 23.23 -52.88
CA GLY A 384 9.35 23.46 -52.15
C GLY A 384 9.22 23.99 -50.72
N GLY A 385 9.70 23.19 -49.76
CA GLY A 385 10.12 23.63 -48.43
C GLY A 385 10.18 22.48 -47.43
N TRP A 386 11.39 22.05 -47.07
CA TRP A 386 11.73 21.01 -46.10
C TRP A 386 11.17 21.22 -44.70
#